data_AF-A0A7Z9QAT5-F1
#
_entry.id   AF-A0A7Z9QAT5-F1
#
_cell.length_a   1.000
_cell.length_b   1.000
_cell.length_c   1.000
_cell.angle_alpha   90.00
_cell.angle_beta   90.00
_cell.angle_gamma   90.00
#
_symmetry.space_group_name_H-M   'P 1'
#
loop_
_entity.id
_entity.type
_entity.pdbx_description
1 polymer ?
#
loop_
_entity_poly.entity_id
_entity_poly.type
_entity_poly.pdbx_seq_one_letter_code
_entity_poly.pdbx_strand_id
1 'polypeptide(L)'
;MSLEPIDYFFCFGDYFVAISLVILFFRAWQKNLLPRYLIKAFMIGCLIGSTWEFTFHFLGDEFLYAVKQWPLGLSGWPKKLSHSIWDGGLFMFGIWLCFKYLPLSLFTRFSWRELGIMEAWGIFQELLVEYLFNGRVWVYNELSWNPVIIPPLPGSATTVGYTLIPQAVWVVAPVLFYLILLRLPKDQ
;
A
#
# COMPACT_ATOMS: atom_id res chain seq x y z
N MET A 1 -23.06 -15.29 -7.97
CA MET A 1 -23.07 -15.09 -6.51
C MET A 1 -23.62 -13.71 -6.23
N SER A 2 -24.59 -13.57 -5.32
CA SER A 2 -25.03 -12.26 -4.83
C SER A 2 -23.92 -11.66 -3.98
N LEU A 3 -23.59 -10.39 -4.19
CA LEU A 3 -22.68 -9.64 -3.32
C LEU A 3 -23.29 -9.55 -1.92
N GLU A 4 -22.52 -9.90 -0.90
CA GLU A 4 -22.94 -9.73 0.47
C GLU A 4 -22.82 -8.23 0.86
N PRO A 5 -23.62 -7.73 1.82
CA PRO A 5 -23.54 -6.33 2.25
C PRO A 5 -22.12 -5.88 2.66
N ILE A 6 -21.33 -6.80 3.21
CA ILE A 6 -19.94 -6.56 3.59
C ILE A 6 -19.03 -6.27 2.39
N ASP A 7 -19.36 -6.78 1.21
CA ASP A 7 -18.57 -6.58 -0.02
C ASP A 7 -18.73 -5.17 -0.56
N TYR A 8 -19.95 -4.63 -0.48
CA TYR A 8 -20.21 -3.23 -0.77
C TYR A 8 -19.50 -2.32 0.23
N PHE A 9 -19.47 -2.71 1.51
CA PHE A 9 -18.74 -1.96 2.53
C PHE A 9 -17.24 -1.90 2.23
N PHE A 10 -16.61 -3.03 1.88
CA PHE A 10 -15.18 -3.06 1.51
C PHE A 10 -14.90 -2.27 0.23
N CYS A 11 -15.70 -2.47 -0.82
CA CYS A 11 -15.55 -1.73 -2.07
C CYS A 11 -15.71 -0.21 -1.85
N PHE A 12 -16.75 0.21 -1.14
CA PHE A 12 -16.97 1.63 -0.85
C PHE A 12 -15.85 2.18 0.04
N GLY A 13 -15.47 1.43 1.08
CA GLY A 13 -14.41 1.81 2.00
C GLY A 13 -13.08 2.03 1.29
N ASP A 14 -12.71 1.15 0.36
CA ASP A 14 -11.50 1.29 -0.44
C ASP A 14 -11.47 2.62 -1.21
N TYR A 15 -12.46 2.86 -2.06
CA TYR A 15 -12.51 4.10 -2.86
C TYR A 15 -12.70 5.35 -2.01
N PHE A 16 -13.48 5.26 -0.93
CA PHE A 16 -13.72 6.38 -0.04
C PHE A 16 -12.41 6.87 0.58
N VAL A 17 -11.55 5.96 1.03
CA VAL A 17 -10.25 6.33 1.59
C VAL A 17 -9.33 6.87 0.51
N ALA A 18 -9.24 6.23 -0.66
CA ALA A 18 -8.41 6.73 -1.76
C ALA A 18 -8.82 8.16 -2.18
N ILE A 19 -10.10 8.41 -2.38
CA ILE A 19 -10.64 9.74 -2.69
C ILE A 19 -10.32 10.74 -1.57
N SER A 20 -10.51 10.33 -0.31
CA SER A 20 -10.22 11.17 0.85
C SER A 20 -8.74 11.56 0.92
N LEU A 21 -7.82 10.64 0.62
CA LEU A 21 -6.37 10.91 0.55
C LEU A 21 -6.06 11.92 -0.56
N VAL A 22 -6.60 11.73 -1.76
CA VAL A 22 -6.41 12.67 -2.88
C VAL A 22 -6.92 14.06 -2.51
N ILE A 23 -8.13 14.16 -1.97
CA ILE A 23 -8.71 15.44 -1.53
C ILE A 23 -7.84 16.08 -0.44
N LEU A 24 -7.38 15.30 0.53
CA LEU A 24 -6.56 15.79 1.63
C LEU A 24 -5.23 16.37 1.12
N PHE A 25 -4.49 15.62 0.29
CA PHE A 25 -3.22 16.09 -0.25
C PHE A 25 -3.38 17.23 -1.26
N PHE A 26 -4.45 17.22 -2.04
CA PHE A 26 -4.78 18.34 -2.94
C PHE A 26 -5.08 19.62 -2.15
N ARG A 27 -5.88 19.55 -1.08
CA ARG A 27 -6.17 20.70 -0.22
C ARG A 27 -4.92 21.16 0.54
N ALA A 28 -4.09 20.23 1.00
CA ALA A 28 -2.82 20.55 1.64
C ALA A 28 -1.87 21.28 0.69
N TRP A 29 -1.84 20.89 -0.59
CA TRP A 29 -1.10 21.57 -1.64
C TRP A 29 -1.65 22.99 -1.91
N GLN A 30 -2.96 23.13 -2.12
CA GLN A 30 -3.58 24.43 -2.41
C GLN A 30 -3.40 25.44 -1.27
N LYS A 31 -3.52 24.98 -0.03
CA LYS A 31 -3.46 25.83 1.16
C LYS A 31 -2.05 25.95 1.76
N ASN A 32 -1.03 25.34 1.13
CA ASN A 32 0.34 25.27 1.64
C ASN A 32 0.43 24.74 3.09
N LEU A 33 -0.40 23.76 3.44
CA LEU A 33 -0.44 23.17 4.80
C LEU A 33 0.72 22.20 5.05
N LEU A 34 1.31 21.66 3.98
CA LEU A 34 2.45 20.76 4.03
C LEU A 34 3.55 21.29 3.09
N PRO A 35 4.83 21.09 3.44
CA PRO A 35 5.95 21.29 2.53
C PRO A 35 5.72 20.56 1.19
N ARG A 36 6.15 21.16 0.09
CA ARG A 36 6.01 20.63 -1.27
C ARG A 36 6.68 19.27 -1.41
N TYR A 37 7.78 19.03 -0.70
CA TYR A 37 8.44 17.72 -0.75
C TYR A 37 7.57 16.59 -0.20
N LEU A 38 6.69 16.85 0.78
CA LEU A 38 5.75 15.84 1.29
C LEU A 38 4.58 15.59 0.33
N ILE A 39 4.12 16.63 -0.39
CA ILE A 39 3.16 16.44 -1.48
C ILE A 39 3.77 15.60 -2.60
N LYS A 40 5.02 15.88 -2.98
CA LYS A 40 5.76 15.08 -3.97
C LYS A 40 5.99 13.65 -3.47
N ALA A 41 6.29 13.47 -2.19
CA ALA A 41 6.45 12.16 -1.58
C ALA A 41 5.18 11.33 -1.71
N PHE A 42 4.00 11.89 -1.41
CA PHE A 42 2.73 11.19 -1.62
C PHE A 42 2.56 10.73 -3.08
N MET A 43 2.79 11.63 -4.04
CA MET A 43 2.69 11.29 -5.47
C MET A 43 3.68 10.18 -5.87
N ILE A 44 4.92 10.23 -5.36
CA ILE A 44 5.93 9.19 -5.59
C ILE A 44 5.51 7.87 -4.97
N GLY A 45 4.93 7.89 -3.78
CA GLY A 45 4.37 6.72 -3.13
C GLY A 45 3.28 6.07 -3.99
N CYS A 46 2.38 6.88 -4.56
CA CYS A 46 1.37 6.38 -5.50
C CYS A 46 1.99 5.77 -6.77
N LEU A 47 3.02 6.41 -7.32
CA LEU A 47 3.72 5.90 -8.50
C LEU A 47 4.45 4.58 -8.20
N ILE A 48 5.11 4.49 -7.05
CA ILE A 48 5.75 3.26 -6.58
C ILE A 48 4.69 2.17 -6.41
N GLY A 49 3.57 2.46 -5.73
CA GLY A 49 2.43 1.54 -5.59
C GLY A 49 1.89 1.01 -6.91
N SER A 50 1.74 1.91 -7.89
CA SER A 50 1.29 1.54 -9.22
C SER A 50 2.19 0.50 -9.90
N THR A 51 3.49 0.47 -9.58
CA THR A 51 4.41 -0.50 -10.20
C THR A 51 4.00 -1.94 -9.91
N TRP A 52 3.66 -2.31 -8.67
CA TRP A 52 3.21 -3.68 -8.39
C TRP A 52 1.73 -3.86 -8.65
N GLU A 53 0.86 -2.89 -8.34
CA GLU A 53 -0.59 -3.04 -8.53
C GLU A 53 -0.94 -3.36 -9.99
N PHE A 54 -0.30 -2.66 -10.93
CA PHE A 54 -0.48 -2.92 -12.36
C PHE A 54 0.32 -4.14 -12.83
N THR A 55 1.51 -4.39 -12.31
CA THR A 55 2.25 -5.63 -12.65
C THR A 55 1.43 -6.87 -12.29
N PHE A 56 0.87 -6.91 -11.08
CA PHE A 56 0.01 -8.00 -10.61
C PHE A 56 -1.25 -8.12 -11.45
N HIS A 57 -1.80 -6.99 -11.89
CA HIS A 57 -2.93 -6.98 -12.82
C HIS A 57 -2.59 -7.59 -14.18
N PHE A 58 -1.41 -7.27 -14.73
CA PHE A 58 -0.96 -7.80 -16.02
C PHE A 58 -0.54 -9.27 -15.98
N LEU A 59 -0.06 -9.75 -14.84
CA LEU A 59 0.18 -11.17 -14.60
C LEU A 59 -1.13 -11.98 -14.55
N GLY A 60 -2.27 -11.32 -14.38
CA GLY A 60 -3.59 -11.92 -14.46
C GLY A 60 -3.94 -12.86 -13.32
N ASP A 61 -5.05 -13.58 -13.49
CA ASP A 61 -5.62 -14.47 -12.48
C ASP A 61 -4.72 -15.68 -12.15
N GLU A 62 -3.72 -15.97 -13.00
CA GLU A 62 -2.68 -16.97 -12.70
C GLU A 62 -1.82 -16.55 -11.50
N PHE A 63 -1.63 -15.26 -11.28
CA PHE A 63 -0.87 -14.73 -10.15
C PHE A 63 -1.79 -14.23 -9.02
N LEU A 64 -2.75 -13.36 -9.35
CA LEU A 64 -3.64 -12.70 -8.40
C LEU A 64 -5.05 -12.70 -8.95
N TYR A 65 -5.94 -13.47 -8.33
CA TYR A 65 -7.35 -13.45 -8.70
C TYR A 65 -8.19 -12.80 -7.60
N ALA A 66 -9.25 -12.12 -8.02
CA ALA A 66 -10.22 -11.56 -7.10
C ALA A 66 -11.21 -12.65 -6.68
N VAL A 67 -11.32 -12.91 -5.38
CA VAL A 67 -12.35 -13.81 -4.82
C VAL A 67 -13.74 -13.21 -5.05
N LYS A 68 -13.80 -11.87 -4.99
CA LYS A 68 -15.04 -11.11 -5.21
C LYS A 68 -14.82 -10.01 -6.24
N GLN A 69 -15.72 -9.97 -7.22
CA GLN A 69 -15.76 -8.92 -8.21
C GLN A 69 -16.52 -7.72 -7.63
N TRP A 70 -15.87 -6.56 -7.59
CA TRP A 70 -16.49 -5.32 -7.19
C TRP A 70 -17.60 -4.92 -8.16
N PRO A 71 -18.70 -4.36 -7.66
CA PRO A 71 -19.82 -3.93 -8.49
C PRO A 71 -19.41 -2.83 -9.47
N LEU A 72 -20.26 -2.57 -10.48
CA LEU A 72 -20.10 -1.45 -11.44
C LEU A 72 -18.82 -1.49 -12.29
N GLY A 73 -18.19 -2.66 -12.43
CA GLY A 73 -16.96 -2.80 -13.22
C GLY A 73 -15.71 -2.22 -12.53
N LEU A 74 -15.78 -1.99 -11.22
CA LEU A 74 -14.71 -1.36 -10.45
C LEU A 74 -13.54 -2.32 -10.12
N SER A 75 -13.68 -3.62 -10.35
CA SER A 75 -12.65 -4.63 -10.02
C SER A 75 -11.33 -4.51 -10.79
N GLY A 76 -11.33 -3.86 -11.96
CA GLY A 76 -10.19 -3.82 -12.86
C GLY A 76 -9.23 -2.67 -12.54
N TRP A 77 -8.84 -1.93 -13.57
CA TRP A 77 -8.00 -0.74 -13.45
C TRP A 77 -8.41 0.27 -12.36
N PRO A 78 -9.72 0.57 -12.15
CA PRO A 78 -10.13 1.50 -11.10
C PRO A 78 -9.67 1.05 -9.71
N LYS A 79 -9.77 -0.23 -9.38
CA LYS A 79 -9.29 -0.79 -8.11
C LYS A 79 -7.78 -0.63 -7.97
N LYS A 80 -7.03 -0.92 -9.03
CA LYS A 80 -5.56 -0.79 -9.06
C LYS A 80 -5.10 0.63 -8.84
N LEU A 81 -5.80 1.60 -9.41
CA LEU A 81 -5.57 3.01 -9.14
C LEU A 81 -5.87 3.38 -7.68
N SER A 82 -6.98 2.90 -7.13
CA SER A 82 -7.36 3.12 -5.73
C SER A 82 -6.30 2.58 -4.76
N HIS A 83 -5.87 1.33 -4.97
CA HIS A 83 -4.81 0.70 -4.18
C HIS A 83 -3.48 1.45 -4.31
N SER A 84 -3.11 1.91 -5.50
CA SER A 84 -1.91 2.75 -5.68
C SER A 84 -1.98 4.02 -4.82
N ILE A 85 -3.17 4.64 -4.69
CA ILE A 85 -3.36 5.80 -3.81
C ILE A 85 -3.24 5.41 -2.33
N TRP A 86 -3.76 4.24 -1.95
CA TRP A 86 -3.55 3.68 -0.61
C TRP A 86 -2.07 3.49 -0.30
N ASP A 87 -1.29 2.93 -1.22
CA ASP A 87 0.16 2.74 -1.06
C ASP A 87 0.85 4.08 -0.78
N GLY A 88 0.50 5.12 -1.55
CA GLY A 88 0.95 6.49 -1.27
C GLY A 88 0.60 6.94 0.14
N GLY A 89 -0.64 6.70 0.60
CA GLY A 89 -1.08 7.00 1.97
C GLY A 89 -0.29 6.23 3.03
N LEU A 90 -0.02 4.94 2.81
CA LEU A 90 0.72 4.07 3.72
C LEU A 90 2.18 4.53 3.87
N PHE A 91 2.83 4.91 2.76
CA PHE A 91 4.17 5.52 2.82
C PHE A 91 4.17 6.84 3.59
N MET A 92 3.16 7.69 3.38
CA MET A 92 3.04 8.95 4.11
C MET A 92 2.77 8.74 5.61
N PHE A 93 2.07 7.67 5.98
CA PHE A 93 1.93 7.29 7.38
C PHE A 93 3.26 6.83 7.98
N GLY A 94 4.09 6.10 7.22
CA GLY A 94 5.47 5.79 7.61
C GLY A 94 6.31 7.05 7.89
N ILE A 95 6.20 8.06 7.01
CA ILE A 95 6.83 9.39 7.25
C ILE A 95 6.31 10.02 8.54
N TRP A 96 4.99 9.98 8.78
CA TRP A 96 4.39 10.53 9.98
C TRP A 96 4.89 9.83 11.26
N LEU A 97 5.05 8.50 11.23
CA LEU A 97 5.64 7.75 12.34
C LEU A 97 7.07 8.21 12.65
N CYS A 98 7.89 8.46 11.62
CA CYS A 98 9.22 9.03 11.81
C CYS A 98 9.13 10.41 12.50
N PHE A 99 8.27 11.31 12.02
CA PHE A 99 8.05 12.62 12.66
C PHE A 99 7.58 12.52 14.10
N LYS A 100 6.79 11.49 14.41
CA LYS A 100 6.23 11.28 15.75
C LYS A 100 7.27 10.77 16.76
N TYR A 101 8.18 9.89 16.33
CA TYR A 101 9.06 9.15 17.26
C TYR A 101 10.54 9.52 17.18
N LEU A 102 10.98 10.22 16.14
CA LEU A 102 12.38 10.61 15.96
C LEU A 102 12.59 12.12 16.14
N PRO A 103 13.79 12.54 16.60
CA PRO A 103 14.12 13.95 16.72
C PRO A 103 14.13 14.66 15.36
N LEU A 104 13.94 15.98 15.39
CA LEU A 104 13.95 16.84 14.20
C LEU A 104 15.26 16.70 13.39
N SER A 105 15.20 17.03 12.09
CA SER A 105 16.20 16.79 11.01
C SER A 105 16.00 15.50 10.17
N LEU A 106 14.77 15.01 10.10
CA LEU A 106 14.45 13.80 9.36
C LEU A 106 14.61 13.92 7.85
N PHE A 107 15.00 12.82 7.22
CA PHE A 107 15.09 12.67 5.76
C PHE A 107 16.07 13.65 5.09
N THR A 108 17.09 14.10 5.83
CA THR A 108 18.16 14.98 5.33
C THR A 108 19.41 14.18 4.93
N ARG A 109 19.62 13.03 5.59
CA ARG A 109 20.68 12.06 5.32
C ARG A 109 20.17 10.68 5.63
N PHE A 110 20.85 9.66 5.12
CA PHE A 110 20.52 8.28 5.42
C PHE A 110 20.58 8.01 6.93
N SER A 111 19.56 7.33 7.44
CA SER A 111 19.38 6.97 8.84
C SER A 111 18.69 5.61 8.94
N TRP A 112 19.37 4.65 9.56
CA TRP A 112 18.80 3.34 9.86
C TRP A 112 17.56 3.42 10.76
N ARG A 113 17.42 4.48 11.56
CA ARG A 113 16.24 4.67 12.41
C ARG A 113 15.02 5.06 11.59
N GLU A 114 15.19 5.94 10.61
CA GLU A 114 14.11 6.35 9.70
C GLU A 114 13.68 5.15 8.85
N LEU A 115 14.64 4.49 8.20
CA LEU A 115 14.35 3.30 7.41
C LEU A 115 13.71 2.20 8.25
N GLY A 116 14.25 1.94 9.45
CA GLY A 116 13.71 0.90 10.34
C GLY A 116 12.26 1.13 10.75
N ILE A 117 11.84 2.38 10.99
CA ILE A 117 10.43 2.70 11.26
C ILE A 117 9.57 2.45 10.02
N MET A 118 10.04 2.87 8.84
CA MET A 118 9.29 2.72 7.59
C MET A 118 9.13 1.25 7.19
N GLU A 119 10.19 0.45 7.35
CA GLU A 119 10.16 -1.00 7.13
C GLU A 119 9.26 -1.72 8.14
N ALA A 120 9.41 -1.41 9.44
CA ALA A 120 8.57 -2.02 10.47
C ALA A 120 7.08 -1.71 10.23
N TRP A 121 6.77 -0.49 9.81
CA TRP A 121 5.43 -0.11 9.40
C TRP A 121 4.97 -0.86 8.15
N GLY A 122 5.80 -0.90 7.10
CA GLY A 122 5.51 -1.58 5.83
C GLY A 122 5.19 -3.06 6.02
N ILE A 123 6.00 -3.77 6.79
CA ILE A 123 5.79 -5.19 7.13
C ILE A 123 4.53 -5.37 7.97
N PHE A 124 4.34 -4.53 9.00
CA PHE A 124 3.18 -4.64 9.89
C PHE A 124 1.87 -4.45 9.12
N GLN A 125 1.78 -3.42 8.28
CA GLN A 125 0.56 -3.13 7.54
C GLN A 125 0.28 -4.20 6.47
N GLU A 126 1.31 -4.77 5.84
CA GLU A 126 1.15 -5.82 4.83
C GLU A 126 0.59 -7.09 5.47
N LEU A 127 1.18 -7.51 6.60
CA LEU A 127 0.69 -8.66 7.34
C LEU A 127 -0.75 -8.44 7.84
N LEU A 128 -1.09 -7.21 8.24
CA LEU A 128 -2.45 -6.86 8.63
C LEU A 128 -3.43 -6.93 7.45
N VAL A 129 -3.04 -6.42 6.28
CA VAL A 129 -3.82 -6.45 5.05
C VAL A 129 -4.05 -7.90 4.61
N GLU A 130 -3.01 -8.72 4.56
CA GLU A 130 -3.12 -10.14 4.25
C GLU A 130 -4.00 -10.89 5.26
N TYR A 131 -3.86 -10.59 6.56
CA TYR A 131 -4.69 -11.20 7.59
C TYR A 131 -6.18 -10.87 7.45
N LEU A 132 -6.51 -9.63 7.06
CA LEU A 132 -7.88 -9.14 6.97
C LEU A 132 -8.56 -9.47 5.64
N PHE A 133 -7.81 -9.49 4.53
CA PHE A 133 -8.36 -9.46 3.17
C PHE A 133 -7.97 -10.64 2.28
N ASN A 134 -6.84 -11.31 2.50
CA ASN A 134 -6.48 -12.51 1.73
C ASN A 134 -7.57 -13.57 1.92
N GLY A 135 -7.99 -14.24 0.85
CA GLY A 135 -9.10 -15.21 0.81
C GLY A 135 -10.51 -14.62 0.91
N ARG A 136 -10.67 -13.35 1.33
CA ARG A 136 -11.96 -12.65 1.34
C ARG A 136 -12.16 -11.76 0.11
N VAL A 137 -11.11 -11.06 -0.30
CA VAL A 137 -11.15 -10.07 -1.39
C VAL A 137 -10.30 -10.53 -2.57
N TRP A 138 -9.09 -11.00 -2.30
CA TRP A 138 -8.16 -11.52 -3.29
C TRP A 138 -7.38 -12.72 -2.76
N VAL A 139 -6.76 -13.48 -3.65
CA VAL A 139 -5.83 -14.54 -3.32
C VAL A 139 -4.65 -14.45 -4.28
N TYR A 140 -3.44 -14.54 -3.73
CA TYR A 140 -2.23 -14.78 -4.49
C TYR A 140 -2.02 -16.28 -4.65
N ASN A 141 -1.80 -16.74 -5.88
CA ASN A 141 -1.56 -18.15 -6.14
C ASN A 141 -0.15 -18.56 -5.73
N GLU A 142 -0.04 -19.78 -5.22
CA GLU A 142 1.24 -20.43 -5.01
C GLU A 142 1.84 -20.82 -6.37
N LEU A 143 3.02 -20.28 -6.67
CA LEU A 143 3.78 -20.56 -7.88
C LEU A 143 5.22 -20.88 -7.50
N SER A 144 5.98 -21.52 -8.40
CA SER A 144 7.39 -21.89 -8.13
C SER A 144 8.28 -20.69 -7.77
N TRP A 145 7.92 -19.49 -8.24
CA TRP A 145 8.58 -18.22 -7.96
C TRP A 145 7.80 -17.33 -6.98
N ASN A 146 6.60 -17.74 -6.58
CA ASN A 146 5.78 -17.11 -5.55
C ASN A 146 5.33 -18.16 -4.51
N PRO A 147 6.27 -18.85 -3.82
CA PRO A 147 5.92 -19.90 -2.88
C PRO A 147 5.21 -19.32 -1.65
N VAL A 148 4.41 -20.15 -0.97
CA VAL A 148 3.89 -19.83 0.36
C VAL A 148 5.04 -19.82 1.36
N ILE A 149 5.24 -18.69 2.03
CA ILE A 149 6.32 -18.50 3.03
C ILE A 149 5.79 -18.37 4.45
N ILE A 150 4.52 -18.00 4.61
CA ILE A 150 3.83 -17.97 5.90
C ILE A 150 2.62 -18.89 5.78
N PRO A 151 2.50 -19.93 6.62
CA PRO A 151 1.35 -20.82 6.59
C PRO A 151 0.06 -20.07 6.99
N PRO A 152 -1.12 -20.60 6.64
CA PRO A 152 -2.40 -19.99 7.02
C PRO A 152 -2.44 -19.69 8.52
N LEU A 153 -2.81 -18.45 8.87
CA LEU A 153 -2.87 -18.03 10.26
C LEU A 153 -4.26 -18.30 10.86
N PRO A 154 -4.34 -18.80 12.10
CA PRO A 154 -5.61 -18.96 12.81
C PRO A 154 -6.38 -17.64 12.87
N GLY A 155 -7.69 -17.68 12.59
CA GLY A 155 -8.54 -16.50 12.60
C GLY A 155 -8.40 -15.57 11.38
N SER A 156 -7.49 -15.90 10.46
CA SER A 156 -7.37 -15.14 9.21
C SER A 156 -8.59 -15.33 8.31
N ALA A 157 -8.70 -14.43 7.34
CA ALA A 157 -9.71 -14.42 6.30
C ALA A 157 -9.66 -15.61 5.33
N THR A 158 -8.65 -16.50 5.44
CA THR A 158 -8.31 -17.48 4.42
C THR A 158 -7.83 -18.82 4.99
N THR A 159 -7.92 -19.86 4.16
CA THR A 159 -7.25 -21.15 4.36
C THR A 159 -5.96 -21.28 3.55
N VAL A 160 -5.61 -20.27 2.74
CA VAL A 160 -4.35 -20.20 1.99
C VAL A 160 -3.29 -19.42 2.78
N GLY A 161 -2.02 -19.76 2.58
CA GLY A 161 -0.90 -19.06 3.22
C GLY A 161 -0.51 -17.78 2.49
N TYR A 162 0.42 -17.01 3.06
CA TYR A 162 0.93 -15.78 2.45
C TYR A 162 2.13 -16.10 1.57
N THR A 163 2.08 -15.62 0.34
CA THR A 163 3.08 -15.91 -0.68
C THR A 163 4.22 -14.89 -0.67
N LEU A 164 5.36 -15.28 -1.21
CA LEU A 164 6.61 -14.49 -1.18
C LEU A 164 6.50 -13.09 -1.77
N ILE A 165 5.90 -12.94 -2.96
CA ILE A 165 6.01 -11.71 -3.77
C ILE A 165 5.35 -10.49 -3.10
N PRO A 166 4.11 -10.56 -2.58
CA PRO A 166 3.52 -9.45 -1.82
C PRO A 166 4.39 -9.01 -0.63
N GLN A 167 4.94 -9.97 0.12
CA GLN A 167 5.82 -9.67 1.25
C GLN A 167 7.12 -8.99 0.79
N ALA A 168 7.72 -9.48 -0.30
CA ALA A 168 8.93 -8.91 -0.86
C ALA A 168 8.73 -7.47 -1.35
N VAL A 169 7.57 -7.15 -1.94
CA VAL A 169 7.23 -5.78 -2.33
C VAL A 169 7.30 -4.85 -1.12
N TRP A 170 6.72 -5.25 0.01
CA TRP A 170 6.70 -4.42 1.21
C TRP A 170 8.01 -4.37 2.00
N VAL A 171 9.00 -5.17 1.62
CA VAL A 171 10.40 -5.03 2.08
C VAL A 171 11.20 -4.14 1.13
N VAL A 172 10.94 -4.17 -0.18
CA VAL A 172 11.73 -3.42 -1.17
C VAL A 172 11.21 -1.99 -1.36
N ALA A 173 9.89 -1.81 -1.37
CA ALA A 173 9.25 -0.56 -1.71
C ALA A 173 9.52 0.55 -0.67
N PRO A 174 9.51 0.31 0.66
CA PRO A 174 9.85 1.34 1.63
C PRO A 174 11.33 1.76 1.54
N VAL A 175 12.27 0.83 1.29
CA VAL A 175 13.66 1.17 0.96
C VAL A 175 13.73 2.12 -0.24
N LEU A 176 13.11 1.75 -1.36
CA LEU A 176 13.12 2.55 -2.58
C LEU A 176 12.53 3.96 -2.34
N PHE A 177 11.36 4.00 -1.71
CA PHE A 177 10.67 5.23 -1.36
C PHE A 177 11.52 6.11 -0.45
N TYR A 178 12.17 5.53 0.57
CA TYR A 178 13.05 6.24 1.49
C TYR A 178 14.26 6.86 0.77
N LEU A 179 14.93 6.09 -0.10
CA LEU A 179 16.06 6.59 -0.88
C LEU A 179 15.67 7.75 -1.80
N ILE A 180 14.50 7.70 -2.42
CA ILE A 180 13.97 8.81 -3.22
C ILE A 180 13.64 10.01 -2.33
N LEU A 181 13.03 9.79 -1.17
CA LEU A 181 12.67 10.83 -0.22
C LEU A 181 13.87 11.63 0.26
N LEU A 182 15.03 10.99 0.44
CA LEU A 182 16.31 11.65 0.76
C LEU A 182 16.80 12.59 -0.36
N ARG A 183 16.42 12.34 -1.61
CA ARG A 183 16.81 13.14 -2.78
C ARG A 183 15.84 14.27 -3.10
N LEU A 184 14.66 14.29 -2.48
CA LEU A 184 13.70 15.36 -2.73
C LEU A 184 14.22 16.69 -2.14
N PRO A 185 14.22 17.77 -2.94
CA PRO A 185 14.58 19.08 -2.44
C PRO A 185 13.61 19.46 -1.33
N LYS A 186 14.16 19.70 -0.14
CA LYS A 186 13.39 20.19 1.00
C LYS A 186 13.22 21.68 0.80
N ASP A 187 11.98 22.15 0.88
CA ASP A 187 11.74 23.58 0.91
C ASP A 187 12.39 24.09 2.20
N GLN A 188 13.41 24.93 2.06
CA GLN A 188 14.08 25.61 3.18
C GLN A 188 13.18 26.70 3.74
#